data_AF-A0A955V1N0-F1
#
_entry.id   AF-A0A955V1N0-F1
#
_cell.length_a   1.000
_cell.length_b   1.000
_cell.length_c   1.000
_cell.angle_alpha   90.00
_cell.angle_beta   90.00
_cell.angle_gamma   90.00
#
_symmetry.space_group_name_H-M   'P 1'
#
loop_
_entity.id
_entity.type
_entity.pdbx_description
1 polymer ?
#
loop_
_entity_poly.entity_id
_entity_poly.type
_entity_poly.pdbx_seq_one_letter_code
_entity_poly.pdbx_strand_id
1 'polypeptide(L)'
;MTFEEMAWEFVEVFEDLDSDRINEMLAKNVPFDTIDFIAKYAREYGESENLSGRTLDRLPNLMLIGYLLRVLEERLQPTTTSEF
;
A
#
# COMPACT_ATOMS: atom_id res chain seq x y z
N MET A 1 1.32 22.02 5.57
CA MET A 1 1.05 20.86 4.72
C MET A 1 -0.30 20.29 5.13
N THR A 2 -1.29 20.38 4.26
CA THR A 2 -2.64 19.83 4.45
C THR A 2 -2.68 18.36 3.99
N PHE A 3 -3.74 17.61 4.33
CA PHE A 3 -3.90 16.22 3.86
C PHE A 3 -4.02 16.12 2.34
N GLU A 4 -4.63 17.13 1.72
CA GLU A 4 -4.76 17.23 0.26
C GLU A 4 -3.39 17.44 -0.40
N GLU A 5 -2.55 18.30 0.18
CA GLU A 5 -1.17 18.52 -0.29
C GLU A 5 -0.33 17.23 -0.19
N MET A 6 -0.43 16.48 0.92
CA MET A 6 0.26 15.19 1.05
C MET A 6 -0.22 14.13 0.07
N ALA A 7 -1.53 14.08 -0.22
CA ALA A 7 -2.08 13.13 -1.18
C ALA A 7 -1.58 13.44 -2.61
N TRP A 8 -1.51 14.72 -2.97
CA TRP A 8 -0.93 15.14 -4.25
C TRP A 8 0.56 14.85 -4.36
N GLU A 9 1.34 15.15 -3.32
CA GLU A 9 2.75 14.77 -3.27
C GLU A 9 2.94 13.26 -3.39
N PHE A 10 2.04 12.45 -2.80
CA PHE A 10 2.08 11.00 -2.92
C PHE A 10 1.82 10.53 -4.36
N VAL A 11 0.88 11.16 -5.07
CA VAL A 11 0.61 10.86 -6.48
C VAL A 11 1.80 11.23 -7.36
N GLU A 12 2.35 12.43 -7.19
CA GLU A 12 3.52 12.89 -7.96
C GLU A 12 4.75 12.01 -7.73
N VAL A 13 5.02 11.64 -6.47
CA VAL A 13 6.10 10.71 -6.14
C VAL A 13 5.90 9.36 -6.82
N PHE A 14 4.67 8.85 -6.90
CA PHE A 14 4.41 7.55 -7.54
C PHE A 14 4.44 7.61 -9.08
N GLU A 15 4.17 8.75 -9.71
CA GLU A 15 4.29 8.90 -11.18
C GLU A 15 5.75 8.84 -11.65
N ASP A 16 6.69 9.32 -10.84
CA ASP A 16 8.11 9.38 -11.18
C ASP A 16 8.91 8.12 -10.81
N LEU A 17 8.30 7.16 -10.11
CA LEU A 17 8.98 5.95 -9.65
C LEU A 17 8.75 4.78 -10.61
N ASP A 18 9.83 4.33 -11.25
CA ASP A 18 9.80 3.05 -11.97
C ASP A 18 9.59 1.85 -11.01
N SER A 19 9.22 0.70 -11.59
CA SER A 19 8.94 -0.51 -10.81
C SER A 19 10.12 -0.98 -9.96
N ASP A 20 11.35 -0.76 -10.42
CA ASP A 20 12.55 -1.20 -9.71
C ASP A 20 12.78 -0.35 -8.46
N ARG A 21 12.54 0.95 -8.58
CA ARG A 21 12.62 1.88 -7.48
C ARG A 21 11.50 1.67 -6.47
N ILE A 22 10.28 1.37 -6.92
CA ILE A 22 9.17 0.97 -6.02
C ILE A 22 9.58 -0.28 -5.23
N ASN A 23 10.11 -1.30 -5.90
CA ASN A 23 10.56 -2.54 -5.25
C ASN A 23 11.66 -2.27 -4.22
N GLU A 24 12.64 -1.41 -4.54
CA GLU A 24 13.69 -1.00 -3.63
C GLU A 24 13.13 -0.29 -2.39
N MET A 25 12.17 0.63 -2.58
CA MET A 25 11.54 1.35 -1.48
C MET A 25 10.70 0.42 -0.59
N LEU A 26 9.95 -0.50 -1.17
CA LEU A 26 9.19 -1.51 -0.42
C LEU A 26 10.12 -2.39 0.40
N ALA A 27 11.19 -2.92 -0.20
CA ALA A 27 12.16 -3.76 0.49
C ALA A 27 12.86 -3.05 1.67
N LYS A 28 13.05 -1.72 1.57
CA LYS A 28 13.68 -0.91 2.63
C LYS A 28 12.72 -0.55 3.77
N ASN A 29 11.43 -0.40 3.49
CA ASN A 29 10.50 0.24 4.41
C ASN A 29 9.37 -0.68 4.90
N VAL A 30 9.16 -1.82 4.26
CA VAL A 30 8.12 -2.79 4.62
C VAL A 30 8.81 -4.11 5.02
N PRO A 31 8.47 -4.71 6.17
CA PRO A 31 8.98 -6.01 6.55
C PRO A 31 8.70 -7.06 5.48
N PHE A 32 9.70 -7.88 5.15
CA PHE A 32 9.56 -8.93 4.14
C PHE A 32 8.38 -9.86 4.43
N ASP A 33 8.21 -10.25 5.70
CA ASP A 33 7.09 -11.13 6.12
C ASP A 33 5.72 -10.52 5.82
N THR A 34 5.57 -9.18 5.88
CA THR A 34 4.33 -8.50 5.52
C THR A 34 4.08 -8.60 4.02
N ILE A 35 5.11 -8.40 3.19
CA ILE A 35 5.01 -8.53 1.73
C ILE A 35 4.65 -9.97 1.34
N ASP A 36 5.35 -10.94 1.93
CA ASP A 36 5.13 -12.36 1.68
C ASP A 36 3.73 -12.82 2.11
N PHE A 37 3.26 -12.37 3.28
CA PHE A 37 1.89 -12.59 3.73
C PHE A 37 0.86 -12.04 2.73
N ILE A 38 1.00 -10.78 2.32
CA ILE A 38 0.07 -10.15 1.36
C ILE A 38 0.06 -10.91 0.04
N ALA A 39 1.23 -11.28 -0.48
CA ALA A 39 1.35 -12.00 -1.75
C ALA A 39 0.67 -13.38 -1.70
N LYS A 40 0.90 -14.15 -0.63
CA LYS A 40 0.27 -15.46 -0.43
C LYS A 40 -1.22 -15.35 -0.24
N TYR A 41 -1.66 -14.51 0.69
CA TYR A 41 -3.08 -14.33 0.99
C TYR A 41 -3.86 -13.85 -0.23
N ALA A 42 -3.37 -12.83 -0.94
CA ALA A 42 -4.03 -12.28 -2.13
C ALA A 42 -4.18 -13.35 -3.22
N ARG A 43 -3.16 -14.20 -3.40
CA ARG A 43 -3.21 -15.28 -4.38
C ARG A 43 -4.21 -16.36 -3.98
N GLU A 44 -4.14 -16.86 -2.75
CA GLU A 44 -5.06 -17.88 -2.24
C GLU A 44 -6.53 -17.41 -2.30
N TYR A 45 -6.78 -16.17 -1.86
CA TYR A 45 -8.11 -15.55 -1.93
C TYR A 45 -8.57 -15.37 -3.37
N GLY A 46 -7.71 -14.87 -4.25
CA GLY A 46 -8.07 -14.68 -5.65
C GLY A 46 -8.41 -16.00 -6.34
N GLU A 47 -7.66 -17.06 -6.05
CA GLU A 47 -7.94 -18.41 -6.54
C GLU A 47 -9.26 -18.96 -6.00
N SER A 48 -9.58 -18.76 -4.70
CA SER A 48 -10.86 -19.20 -4.13
C SER A 48 -12.07 -18.49 -4.73
N GLU A 49 -11.90 -17.24 -5.16
CA GLU A 49 -12.94 -16.43 -5.81
C GLU A 49 -12.95 -16.57 -7.34
N ASN A 50 -12.23 -17.54 -7.92
CA ASN A 50 -12.11 -17.78 -9.36
C ASN A 50 -11.56 -16.57 -10.16
N LEU A 51 -10.75 -15.71 -9.52
CA LEU A 51 -10.00 -14.67 -10.23
C LEU A 51 -8.88 -15.31 -11.04
N SER A 52 -8.58 -14.74 -12.21
CA SER A 52 -7.54 -15.25 -13.09
C SER A 52 -6.89 -14.17 -13.93
N GLY A 53 -5.74 -14.51 -14.52
CA GLY A 53 -4.96 -13.62 -15.38
C GLY A 53 -4.55 -12.34 -14.68
N ARG A 54 -4.57 -11.22 -15.42
CA ARG A 54 -4.06 -9.92 -14.95
C ARG A 54 -4.68 -9.41 -13.65
N THR A 55 -5.92 -9.78 -13.35
CA THR A 55 -6.58 -9.36 -12.10
C THR A 55 -5.97 -10.06 -10.89
N LEU A 56 -5.74 -11.37 -10.99
CA LEU A 56 -5.06 -12.15 -9.95
C LEU A 56 -3.62 -11.68 -9.76
N ASP A 57 -2.90 -11.41 -10.85
CA ASP A 57 -1.51 -10.95 -10.80
C ASP A 57 -1.35 -9.58 -10.12
N ARG A 58 -2.36 -8.71 -10.24
CA ARG A 58 -2.33 -7.34 -9.68
C ARG A 58 -2.85 -7.26 -8.24
N LEU A 59 -3.60 -8.26 -7.79
CA LEU A 59 -4.27 -8.24 -6.50
C LEU A 59 -3.30 -8.05 -5.30
N PRO A 60 -2.13 -8.69 -5.24
CA PRO A 60 -1.15 -8.42 -4.18
C PRO A 60 -0.73 -6.96 -4.09
N ASN A 61 -0.45 -6.33 -5.24
CA ASN A 61 -0.02 -4.94 -5.29
C ASN A 61 -1.13 -3.99 -4.86
N LEU A 62 -2.38 -4.26 -5.27
CA LEU A 62 -3.54 -3.47 -4.85
C LEU A 62 -3.77 -3.55 -3.34
N MET A 63 -3.64 -4.74 -2.76
CA MET A 63 -3.76 -4.93 -1.32
C MET A 63 -2.65 -4.21 -0.55
N LEU A 64 -1.41 -4.28 -1.03
CA LEU A 64 -0.28 -3.57 -0.43
C LEU A 64 -0.48 -2.06 -0.45
N ILE A 65 -0.89 -1.49 -1.59
CA ILE A 65 -1.20 -0.05 -1.70
C ILE A 65 -2.30 0.34 -0.72
N GLY A 66 -3.41 -0.42 -0.68
CA GLY A 66 -4.52 -0.17 0.24
C GLY A 66 -4.08 -0.17 1.71
N TYR A 67 -3.22 -1.14 2.09
CA TYR A 67 -2.64 -1.20 3.43
C TYR A 67 -1.78 0.04 3.75
N LEU A 68 -0.88 0.42 2.84
CA LEU A 68 0.00 1.58 3.04
C LEU A 68 -0.80 2.88 3.19
N LEU A 69 -1.82 3.07 2.35
CA LEU A 69 -2.73 4.23 2.45
C LEU A 69 -3.47 4.24 3.78
N ARG A 70 -3.94 3.08 4.26
CA ARG A 70 -4.64 2.99 5.54
C ARG A 70 -3.73 3.31 6.73
N VAL A 71 -2.50 2.79 6.72
CA VAL A 71 -1.50 3.11 7.75
C VAL A 71 -1.13 4.58 7.74
N LEU A 72 -0.98 5.17 6.54
CA LEU A 72 -0.72 6.59 6.38
C LEU A 72 -1.88 7.41 6.97
N GLU A 73 -3.12 7.10 6.60
CA GLU A 73 -4.33 7.74 7.12
C GLU A 73 -4.36 7.70 8.65
N GLU A 74 -4.16 6.53 9.26
CA GLU A 74 -4.17 6.36 10.72
C GLU A 74 -3.11 7.21 11.42
N ARG A 75 -1.91 7.32 10.84
CA ARG A 75 -0.81 8.14 11.40
C ARG A 75 -1.02 9.63 11.20
N LEU A 76 -1.75 9.99 10.16
CA LEU A 76 -2.06 11.36 9.79
C LEU A 76 -3.27 11.90 10.54
N GLN A 77 -4.06 11.07 11.22
CA GLN A 77 -5.16 11.55 12.05
C GLN A 77 -4.64 12.59 13.06
N PRO A 78 -5.24 13.80 13.11
CA PRO A 78 -4.82 14.79 14.07
C PRO A 78 -4.99 14.19 15.46
N THR A 79 -3.95 14.25 16.29
CA THR A 79 -4.07 13.97 17.72
C THR A 79 -5.21 14.83 18.24
N THR A 80 -6.35 14.21 18.50
CA THR A 80 -7.40 14.88 19.25
C THR A 80 -6.84 15.01 20.64
N THR A 81 -6.21 16.15 20.93
CA THR A 81 -5.85 16.52 22.30
C THR A 81 -7.18 16.69 23.02
N SER A 82 -7.70 15.59 23.55
CA SER A 82 -8.75 15.63 24.55
C SER A 82 -8.06 16.07 25.84
N GLU A 83 -7.80 17.37 25.95
CA GLU A 83 -7.51 18.00 27.24
C GLU A 83 -8.77 17.85 28.09
N PHE A 84 -8.73 16.90 29.02
CA PHE A 84 -9.54 16.91 30.23
C PHE A 84 -8.66 17.39 31.37
#